data_AF-A0A351U4S5-F1
#
_entry.id   AF-A0A351U4S5-F1
#
_cell.length_a   1.000
_cell.length_b   1.000
_cell.length_c   1.000
_cell.angle_alpha   90.00
_cell.angle_beta   90.00
_cell.angle_gamma   90.00
#
_symmetry.space_group_name_H-M   'P 1'
#
loop_
_entity.id
_entity.type
_entity.pdbx_description
1 polymer ?
#
loop_
_entity_poly.entity_id
_entity_poly.type
_entity_poly.pdbx_seq_one_letter_code
_entity_poly.pdbx_strand_id
1 'polypeptide(L)' 'MNKNAVLSATLAEIYLEQGYPEKAIETYTRLLEREPGNQTYKKRLASLKREIRGKNRLSPFRRALKHKLW' A
#
# COMPACT_ATOMS: atom_id res chain seq x y z
N MET A 1 -11.70 -23.65 6.34
CA MET A 1 -10.46 -23.10 6.94
C MET A 1 -10.59 -21.60 7.02
N ASN A 2 -10.77 -21.07 8.23
CA ASN A 2 -10.92 -19.63 8.47
C ASN A 2 -9.56 -18.98 8.16
N LYS A 3 -9.42 -18.33 6.99
CA LYS A 3 -8.24 -17.54 6.65
C LYS A 3 -8.26 -16.25 7.49
N ASN A 4 -8.14 -16.40 8.81
CA ASN A 4 -7.84 -15.30 9.71
C ASN A 4 -6.37 -14.94 9.49
N ALA A 5 -6.07 -14.33 8.33
CA ALA A 5 -4.79 -13.68 8.14
C ALA A 5 -4.65 -12.68 9.29
N VAL A 6 -3.61 -12.88 10.12
CA VAL A 6 -3.33 -11.99 11.24
C VAL A 6 -2.93 -10.64 10.65
N LEU A 7 -3.90 -9.73 10.56
CA LEU A 7 -3.65 -8.35 10.20
C LEU A 7 -2.83 -7.73 11.33
N SER A 8 -1.64 -7.26 10.99
CA SER A 8 -0.72 -6.62 11.92
C SER A 8 0.06 -5.54 11.20
N ALA A 9 0.54 -4.55 11.96
CA ALA A 9 1.45 -3.54 11.42
C ALA A 9 2.73 -4.21 10.86
N THR A 10 3.24 -5.25 11.53
CA THR A 10 4.39 -6.03 11.06
C THR A 10 4.14 -6.65 9.69
N LEU A 11 2.97 -7.23 9.44
CA LEU A 11 2.63 -7.77 8.12
C LEU A 11 2.59 -6.67 7.05
N ALA A 12 2.08 -5.48 7.39
CA ALA A 12 2.08 -4.34 6.48
C ALA A 12 3.51 -3.90 6.13
N GLU A 13 4.42 -3.86 7.11
CA GLU A 13 5.82 -3.51 6.87
C GLU A 13 6.56 -4.59 6.06
N ILE A 14 6.30 -5.89 6.29
CA ILE A 14 6.83 -6.97 5.44
C ILE A 14 6.41 -6.80 3.98
N TYR A 15 5.15 -6.41 3.73
CA TYR A 15 4.72 -6.12 2.36
C TYR A 15 5.48 -4.94 1.73
N LEU A 16 5.89 -3.94 2.51
CA LEU A 16 6.70 -2.82 2.02
C LEU A 16 8.11 -3.26 1.65
N GLU A 17 8.75 -4.06 2.51
CA GLU A 17 10.09 -4.60 2.27
C GLU A 17 10.14 -5.46 1.01
N GLN A 18 9.07 -6.20 0.73
CA GLN A 18 8.91 -7.01 -0.48
C GLN A 18 8.54 -6.20 -1.73
N GLY A 19 8.32 -4.89 -1.61
CA GLY A 19 7.94 -4.04 -2.74
C GLY A 19 6.46 -4.16 -3.14
N TYR A 20 5.58 -4.55 -2.22
CA TYR A 20 4.11 -4.60 -2.40
C TYR A 20 3.39 -3.50 -1.60
N PRO A 21 3.59 -2.20 -1.95
CA PRO A 21 3.04 -1.10 -1.16
C PRO A 21 1.51 -1.02 -1.17
N GLU A 22 0.85 -1.54 -2.21
CA GLU A 22 -0.62 -1.61 -2.28
C GLU A 22 -1.19 -2.57 -1.21
N LYS A 23 -0.53 -3.71 -1.00
CA LYS A 23 -0.93 -4.68 0.04
C LYS A 23 -0.69 -4.13 1.44
N ALA A 24 0.38 -3.36 1.64
CA ALA A 24 0.64 -2.66 2.89
C ALA A 24 -0.47 -1.64 3.19
N ILE A 25 -0.89 -0.85 2.18
CA ILE A 25 -2.01 0.10 2.31
C ILE A 25 -3.31 -0.59 2.67
N GLU A 26 -3.64 -1.71 2.00
CA GLU A 26 -4.82 -2.51 2.31
C GLU A 26 -4.79 -3.01 3.76
N THR A 27 -3.64 -3.50 4.20
CA THR A 27 -3.44 -3.99 5.58
C THR A 27 -3.64 -2.86 6.60
N TYR A 28 -3.03 -1.69 6.40
CA TYR A 28 -3.23 -0.54 7.27
C TYR A 28 -4.67 -0.01 7.26
N THR A 29 -5.36 -0.10 6.13
CA THR A 29 -6.77 0.30 6.02
C THR A 29 -7.64 -0.61 6.89
N ARG A 30 -7.45 -1.93 6.81
CA ARG A 30 -8.19 -2.90 7.64
C ARG A 30 -7.82 -2.81 9.13
N LEU A 31 -6.57 -2.49 9.45
CA LEU A 31 -6.19 -2.21 10.85
C LEU A 31 -6.91 -0.99 11.40
N LEU A 32 -7.11 0.04 10.59
CA LEU A 32 -7.89 1.24 10.96
C LEU A 32 -9.40 0.97 11.06
N GLU A 33 -9.94 0.03 10.31
CA GLU A 33 -11.33 -0.42 10.49
C GLU A 33 -11.54 -1.03 11.88
N ARG A 34 -10.53 -1.74 12.41
CA ARG A 34 -10.55 -2.33 13.76
C ARG A 34 -10.21 -1.34 14.85
N GLU A 35 -9.26 -0.45 14.60
CA GLU A 35 -8.81 0.58 15.54
C GLU A 35 -8.87 1.98 14.92
N PRO A 36 -10.07 2.57 14.75
CA PRO A 36 -10.22 3.87 14.09
C PRO A 36 -9.54 5.02 14.83
N GLY A 37 -9.27 4.88 16.13
CA GLY A 37 -8.57 5.86 16.95
C GLY A 37 -7.04 5.82 16.84
N ASN A 38 -6.48 4.78 16.19
CA ASN A 38 -5.04 4.56 16.16
C ASN A 38 -4.33 5.58 15.24
N GLN A 39 -3.77 6.62 15.85
CA GLN A 39 -3.07 7.70 15.13
C GLN A 39 -1.81 7.22 14.42
N THR A 40 -1.16 6.17 14.94
CA THR A 40 0.03 5.58 14.32
C THR A 40 -0.33 4.99 12.95
N TYR A 41 -1.41 4.22 12.87
CA TYR A 41 -1.87 3.64 11.59
C TYR A 41 -2.33 4.73 10.61
N LYS A 42 -3.02 5.78 11.08
CA LYS A 42 -3.41 6.92 10.24
C LYS A 42 -2.20 7.61 9.62
N LYS A 43 -1.18 7.93 10.43
CA LYS A 43 0.04 8.58 9.97
C LYS A 43 0.80 7.71 8.97
N ARG A 44 0.92 6.41 9.24
CA ARG A 44 1.63 5.48 8.36
C ARG A 44 0.92 5.34 7.01
N LEU A 45 -0.40 5.14 7.01
CA LEU A 45 -1.21 5.07 5.80
C LEU A 45 -1.10 6.37 4.96
N ALA A 46 -1.12 7.53 5.62
CA ALA A 46 -0.96 8.82 4.94
C ALA A 46 0.44 8.99 4.33
N SER A 47 1.50 8.52 4.99
CA SER A 47 2.86 8.51 4.42
C SER A 47 2.92 7.66 3.16
N LEU A 48 2.46 6.42 3.23
CA LEU A 48 2.48 5.47 2.12
C LEU A 48 1.73 6.00 0.89
N LYS A 49 0.53 6.57 1.10
CA LYS A 49 -0.23 7.19 0.01
C LYS A 49 0.51 8.36 -0.65
N ARG A 50 1.26 9.17 0.12
CA ARG A 50 2.09 10.26 -0.43
C ARG A 50 3.28 9.72 -1.21
N GLU A 51 3.96 8.72 -0.69
CA GLU A 51 5.14 8.09 -1.33
C GLU A 51 4.78 7.48 -2.68
N ILE A 52 3.68 6.71 -2.76
CA ILE A 52 3.22 6.12 -4.03
C ILE A 52 2.84 7.20 -5.03
N ARG A 53 2.11 8.24 -4.58
CA ARG A 53 1.74 9.37 -5.45
C ARG A 53 2.97 10.11 -5.97
N GLY A 54 4.00 10.27 -5.13
CA GLY A 54 5.29 10.86 -5.50
C GLY A 54 6.04 10.01 -6.53
N LYS A 55 6.12 8.69 -6.32
CA LYS A 55 6.71 7.74 -7.27
C LYS A 55 6.00 7.74 -8.63
N ASN A 56 4.66 7.80 -8.64
CA ASN A 56 3.90 7.88 -9.89
C ASN A 56 4.13 9.19 -10.66
N ARG A 57 4.44 10.29 -9.97
CA ARG A 57 4.78 11.57 -10.62
C ARG A 57 6.16 11.59 -11.26
N LEU A 58 7.06 10.71 -10.80
CA LEU A 58 8.43 10.59 -11.30
C LEU A 58 8.58 9.56 -12.43
N SER A 59 7.48 8.94 -12.91
CA SER A 59 7.51 8.09 -14.11
C SER A 59 6.98 8.83 -15.34
N PRO A 60 7.83 9.47 -16.17
CA PRO A 60 7.39 9.97 -17.48
C PRO A 60 7.12 8.86 -18.51
N PHE A 61 7.29 7.58 -18.15
CA PHE A 61 7.30 6.45 -19.09
C PHE A 61 6.11 5.47 -19.01
N ARG A 62 5.00 5.80 -18.36
CA ARG A 62 3.79 4.93 -18.38
C ARG A 62 2.83 5.19 -19.56
N ARG A 63 3.12 6.15 -20.45
CA ARG A 63 2.30 6.41 -21.66
C ARG A 63 2.78 5.71 -22.92
N ALA A 64 3.97 5.10 -22.93
CA ALA A 64 4.59 4.55 -24.14
C ALA A 64 4.40 3.04 -24.35
N LEU A 65 3.28 2.44 -23.88
CA LEU A 65 2.93 1.05 -24.22
C LEU A 65 1.47 0.91 -24.68
N LYS A 66 0.96 1.92 -25.38
CA LYS A 66 -0.07 1.72 -26.41
C LYS A 66 0.56 2.16 -27.70
N HIS A 67 1.17 1.24 -28.43
CA HIS A 67 1.14 1.16 -29.89
C HIS A 67 2.12 0.07 -30.31
N LYS A 68 1.59 -0.86 -31.11
CA LYS A 68 2.32 -1.76 -32.01
C LYS A 68 2.86 -3.06 -31.38
N LEU A 69 2.00 -4.06 -31.33
CA LEU A 69 2.29 -5.34 -31.97
C LEU A 69 0.99 -5.85 -32.60
N TRP A 70 1.14 -6.35 -33.83
CA TRP A 70 0.12 -6.65 -34.83
C TRP A 70 -1.07 -7.48 -34.33
#